data_AF-A0A835QX48-F1
#
_entry.id   AF-A0A835QX48-F1
#
_cell.length_a   1.000
_cell.length_b   1.000
_cell.length_c   1.000
_cell.angle_alpha   90.00
_cell.angle_beta   90.00
_cell.angle_gamma   90.00
#
_symmetry.space_group_name_H-M   'P 1'
#
loop_
_entity.id
_entity.type
_entity.pdbx_description
1 polymer ?
#
loop_
_entity_poly.entity_id
_entity_poly.type
_entity_poly.pdbx_seq_one_letter_code
_entity_poly.pdbx_strand_id
1 'polypeptide(L)'
;MSASADANFYGGNDIVFGRHDEFWRQMRRLCATQLLISKRVRSHQAIRHNEISRLVRSIAACPSGSFINLSEELLNLSNNITGFSVIGGRCKEQRMFLSTLVGANQLLNGFALADLFPYIPGFIIWFTGCRKKLDFCRLS
;
A
#
# COMPACT_ATOMS: atom_id res chain seq x y z
N MET A 1 8.80 17.14 5.33
CA MET A 1 7.73 16.13 5.23
C MET A 1 7.48 15.97 3.74
N SER A 2 7.47 14.74 3.23
CA SER A 2 7.46 14.52 1.78
C SER A 2 6.17 15.07 1.18
N ALA A 3 6.26 15.94 0.17
CA ALA A 3 5.10 16.46 -0.53
C ALA A 3 4.23 15.35 -1.16
N SER A 4 4.87 14.24 -1.51
CA SER A 4 4.20 13.03 -2.02
C SER A 4 3.43 12.27 -0.93
N ALA A 5 3.91 12.29 0.32
CA ALA A 5 3.20 11.72 1.45
C ALA A 5 1.96 12.56 1.82
N ASP A 6 2.10 13.88 1.85
CA ASP A 6 0.99 14.79 2.18
C ASP A 6 -0.17 14.67 1.19
N ALA A 7 0.12 14.48 -0.10
CA ALA A 7 -0.91 14.34 -1.13
C ALA A 7 -1.69 13.02 -1.06
N ASN A 8 -1.04 11.92 -0.65
CA ASN A 8 -1.62 10.57 -0.73
C ASN A 8 -2.10 10.01 0.61
N PHE A 9 -1.62 10.55 1.74
CA PHE A 9 -1.80 9.94 3.06
C PHE A 9 -2.46 10.91 4.05
N TYR A 10 -3.72 11.28 3.78
CA TYR A 10 -4.54 12.12 4.66
C TYR A 10 -3.86 13.44 5.06
N GLY A 11 -3.23 14.14 4.12
CA GLY A 11 -2.51 15.38 4.44
C GLY A 11 -1.26 15.15 5.29
N GLY A 12 -0.69 13.95 5.25
CA GLY A 12 0.44 13.56 6.08
C GLY A 12 0.08 13.35 7.54
N ASN A 13 -1.18 12.94 7.80
CA ASN A 13 -1.68 12.62 9.14
C ASN A 13 -2.13 11.14 9.26
N ASP A 14 -1.57 10.27 8.42
CA ASP A 14 -1.83 8.85 8.45
C ASP A 14 -0.94 8.11 9.49
N ILE A 15 -1.17 6.81 9.65
CA ILE A 15 -0.44 6.00 10.63
C ILE A 15 1.01 5.66 10.23
N VAL A 16 1.35 5.77 8.93
CA VAL A 16 2.64 5.41 8.34
C VAL A 16 3.55 6.63 8.20
N PHE A 17 3.06 7.74 7.63
CA PHE A 17 3.85 8.95 7.37
C PHE A 17 3.47 10.15 8.26
N GLY A 18 2.50 9.96 9.15
CA GLY A 18 2.04 10.98 10.09
C GLY A 18 3.13 11.55 11.00
N ARG A 19 2.98 12.83 11.34
CA ARG A 19 3.78 13.46 12.39
C ARG A 19 3.52 12.76 13.73
N HIS A 20 4.56 12.59 14.54
CA HIS A 20 4.46 11.91 15.84
C HIS A 20 3.80 12.81 16.90
N ASP A 21 2.50 13.02 16.78
CA ASP A 21 1.68 13.83 17.68
C ASP A 21 0.75 12.97 18.57
N GLU A 22 -0.17 13.60 19.28
CA GLU A 22 -1.13 12.88 20.12
C GLU A 22 -2.12 12.04 19.30
N PHE A 23 -2.61 12.59 18.19
CA PHE A 23 -3.54 11.89 17.30
C PHE A 23 -2.91 10.61 16.74
N TRP A 24 -1.69 10.69 16.21
CA TRP A 24 -0.95 9.54 15.69
C TRP A 24 -0.74 8.46 16.76
N ARG A 25 -0.40 8.85 18.00
CA ARG A 25 -0.24 7.91 19.13
C ARG A 25 -1.56 7.23 19.49
N GLN A 26 -2.67 7.97 19.50
CA GLN A 26 -4.00 7.44 19.76
C GLN A 26 -4.41 6.43 18.67
N MET A 27 -4.20 6.77 17.39
CA MET A 27 -4.47 5.87 16.27
C MET A 27 -3.64 4.59 16.34
N ARG A 28 -2.33 4.69 16.60
CA ARG A 28 -1.44 3.53 16.80
C ARG A 28 -1.92 2.64 17.94
N ARG A 29 -2.29 3.24 19.07
CA ARG A 29 -2.81 2.50 20.23
C ARG A 29 -4.12 1.78 19.89
N LEU A 30 -5.03 2.44 19.17
CA LEU A 30 -6.29 1.82 18.74
C LEU A 30 -6.03 0.65 17.79
N CYS A 31 -5.18 0.81 16.78
CA CYS A 31 -4.80 -0.26 15.87
C CYS A 31 -4.20 -1.46 16.63
N ALA A 32 -3.26 -1.22 17.55
CA ALA A 32 -2.62 -2.29 18.32
C ALA A 32 -3.59 -3.03 19.25
N THR A 33 -4.49 -2.30 19.92
CA THR A 33 -5.37 -2.89 20.95
C THR A 33 -6.65 -3.49 20.37
N GLN A 34 -7.16 -2.94 19.27
CA GLN A 34 -8.44 -3.36 18.69
C GLN A 34 -8.24 -4.24 17.46
N LEU A 35 -7.39 -3.83 16.51
CA LEU A 35 -7.30 -4.47 15.19
C LEU A 35 -6.24 -5.58 15.15
N LEU A 36 -5.07 -5.31 15.72
CA LEU A 36 -3.88 -6.17 15.64
C LEU A 36 -3.64 -6.98 16.91
N ILE A 37 -4.66 -7.10 17.78
CA ILE A 37 -4.57 -7.95 18.96
C ILE A 37 -4.37 -9.42 18.55
N SER A 38 -3.56 -10.16 19.30
CA SER A 38 -3.18 -11.54 18.99
C SER A 38 -4.39 -12.45 18.73
N LYS A 39 -5.52 -12.22 19.41
CA LYS A 39 -6.77 -12.95 19.18
C LYS A 39 -7.31 -12.75 17.76
N ARG A 40 -7.37 -11.50 17.25
CA ARG A 40 -7.81 -11.21 15.87
C ARG A 40 -6.79 -11.66 14.83
N VAL A 41 -5.51 -11.46 15.09
CA VAL A 41 -4.44 -11.91 14.17
C VAL A 41 -4.48 -13.44 13.98
N ARG A 42 -4.78 -14.17 15.06
CA ARG A 42 -5.00 -15.62 15.02
C ARG A 42 -6.32 -16.02 14.37
N SER A 43 -7.41 -15.27 14.52
CA SER A 43 -8.65 -15.58 13.80
C SER A 43 -8.47 -15.50 12.27
N HIS A 44 -7.53 -14.70 11.78
CA HIS A 44 -7.17 -14.67 10.35
C HIS A 44 -6.24 -15.82 9.90
N GLN A 45 -5.83 -16.72 10.79
CA GLN A 45 -4.98 -17.87 10.43
C GLN A 45 -5.65 -18.77 9.40
N ALA A 46 -6.96 -19.03 9.56
CA ALA A 46 -7.71 -19.84 8.60
C ALA A 46 -7.72 -19.23 7.20
N ILE A 47 -7.87 -17.90 7.10
CA ILE A 47 -7.82 -17.16 5.83
C ILE A 47 -6.45 -17.35 5.16
N ARG A 48 -5.36 -17.14 5.91
CA ARG A 48 -3.99 -17.34 5.38
C ARG A 48 -3.77 -18.76 4.91
N HIS A 49 -4.16 -19.74 5.72
CA HIS A 49 -4.00 -21.15 5.38
C HIS A 49 -4.78 -21.52 4.12
N ASN A 50 -6.03 -21.06 4.00
CA ASN A 50 -6.86 -21.31 2.83
C ASN A 50 -6.29 -20.68 1.56
N GLU A 51 -5.85 -19.41 1.62
CA GLU A 51 -5.29 -18.74 0.44
C GLU A 51 -3.93 -19.31 0.01
N ILE A 52 -3.05 -19.67 0.96
CA ILE A 52 -1.78 -20.35 0.66
C ILE A 52 -2.05 -21.72 0.05
N SER A 53 -2.95 -22.51 0.63
CA SER A 53 -3.30 -23.84 0.11
C SER A 53 -3.90 -23.75 -1.30
N ARG A 54 -4.70 -22.72 -1.57
CA ARG A 54 -5.23 -22.44 -2.91
C ARG A 54 -4.09 -22.14 -3.90
N LEU A 55 -3.12 -21.30 -3.52
CA LEU A 55 -1.97 -20.99 -4.36
C LEU A 55 -1.14 -22.24 -4.66
N VAL A 56 -0.79 -23.03 -3.63
CA VAL A 56 -0.02 -24.26 -3.78
C VAL A 56 -0.73 -25.25 -4.71
N ARG A 57 -2.04 -25.44 -4.55
CA ARG A 57 -2.83 -26.29 -5.46
C ARG A 57 -2.84 -25.76 -6.89
N SER A 58 -2.92 -24.44 -7.07
CA SER A 58 -2.86 -23.82 -8.41
C SER A 58 -1.52 -24.09 -9.09
N ILE A 59 -0.42 -23.93 -8.36
CA ILE A 59 0.94 -24.19 -8.87
C ILE A 59 1.13 -25.68 -9.18
N ALA A 60 0.67 -26.57 -8.29
CA ALA A 60 0.78 -28.02 -8.47
C ALA A 60 -0.05 -28.55 -9.65
N ALA A 61 -1.14 -27.87 -10.02
CA ALA A 61 -1.97 -28.21 -11.17
C ALA A 61 -1.39 -27.71 -12.50
N CYS A 62 -0.33 -26.89 -12.49
CA CYS A 62 0.28 -26.41 -13.72
C CYS A 62 1.03 -27.53 -14.45
N PRO A 63 0.96 -27.58 -15.80
CA PRO A 63 1.72 -28.55 -16.58
C PRO A 63 3.23 -28.45 -16.31
N SER A 64 3.92 -29.60 -16.37
CA SER A 64 5.39 -29.61 -16.25
C SER A 64 6.03 -28.73 -17.33
N GLY A 65 6.93 -27.85 -16.92
CA GLY A 65 7.59 -26.88 -17.81
C GLY A 65 6.87 -25.54 -17.98
N SER A 66 5.73 -25.31 -17.32
CA SER A 66 5.08 -24.01 -17.32
C SER A 66 5.90 -22.96 -16.56
N PHE A 67 6.01 -21.75 -17.11
CA PHE A 67 6.55 -20.60 -16.38
C PHE A 67 5.45 -19.96 -15.53
N ILE A 68 5.75 -19.74 -14.25
CA ILE A 68 4.84 -19.10 -13.29
C ILE A 68 5.48 -17.82 -12.79
N ASN A 69 4.75 -16.70 -12.90
CA ASN A 69 5.17 -15.44 -12.32
C ASN A 69 4.88 -15.42 -10.82
N LEU A 70 5.84 -15.88 -10.02
CA LEU A 70 5.70 -15.93 -8.56
C LEU A 70 5.49 -14.55 -7.93
N SER A 71 6.04 -13.48 -8.52
CA SER A 71 5.84 -12.13 -8.01
C SER A 71 4.37 -11.73 -8.08
N GLU A 72 3.72 -11.99 -9.21
CA GLU A 72 2.29 -11.71 -9.39
C GLU A 72 1.42 -12.59 -8.49
N GLU A 73 1.74 -13.88 -8.37
CA GLU A 73 1.01 -14.79 -7.50
C GLU A 73 1.11 -14.43 -6.01
N LEU A 74 2.30 -14.04 -5.53
CA LEU A 74 2.51 -13.60 -4.15
C LEU A 74 1.82 -12.25 -3.88
N LEU A 75 1.83 -11.34 -4.85
CA LEU A 75 1.06 -10.10 -4.77
C LEU A 75 -0.44 -10.43 -4.65
N ASN A 76 -0.98 -11.28 -5.51
CA ASN A 76 -2.38 -11.70 -5.46
C ASN A 76 -2.75 -12.37 -4.13
N LEU A 77 -1.88 -13.24 -3.62
CA LEU A 77 -2.02 -13.88 -2.30
C LEU A 77 -2.12 -12.84 -1.18
N SER A 78 -1.17 -11.90 -1.11
CA SER A 78 -1.14 -10.84 -0.10
C SER A 78 -2.42 -10.01 -0.12
N ASN A 79 -2.87 -9.61 -1.31
CA ASN A 79 -4.09 -8.81 -1.46
C ASN A 79 -5.35 -9.56 -1.07
N ASN A 80 -5.47 -10.85 -1.41
CA ASN A 80 -6.61 -11.64 -0.98
C ASN A 80 -6.67 -11.73 0.54
N ILE A 81 -5.53 -12.03 1.18
CA ILE A 81 -5.44 -12.09 2.65
C ILE A 81 -5.86 -10.76 3.27
N THR A 82 -5.37 -9.64 2.74
CA THR A 82 -5.73 -8.30 3.20
C THR A 82 -7.22 -8.00 2.98
N GLY A 83 -7.77 -8.27 1.80
CA GLY A 83 -9.18 -8.08 1.49
C GLY A 83 -10.10 -8.86 2.44
N PHE A 84 -9.79 -10.13 2.68
CA PHE A 84 -10.53 -10.93 3.66
C PHE A 84 -10.36 -10.42 5.09
N SER A 85 -9.19 -9.94 5.46
CA SER A 85 -8.93 -9.43 6.81
C SER A 85 -9.58 -8.08 7.10
N VAL A 86 -9.77 -7.24 6.07
CA VAL A 86 -10.30 -5.87 6.20
C VAL A 86 -11.79 -5.81 5.88
N ILE A 87 -12.21 -6.42 4.77
CA ILE A 87 -13.58 -6.32 4.22
C ILE A 87 -14.41 -7.59 4.55
N GLY A 88 -13.76 -8.70 4.91
CA GLY A 88 -14.43 -9.98 5.15
C GLY A 88 -14.65 -10.81 3.87
N GLY A 89 -14.09 -10.38 2.74
CA GLY A 89 -14.26 -11.06 1.45
C GLY A 89 -13.20 -10.68 0.43
N ARG A 90 -13.29 -11.27 -0.76
CA ARG A 90 -12.43 -10.88 -1.89
C ARG A 90 -12.85 -9.51 -2.40
N CYS A 91 -11.89 -8.60 -2.52
CA CYS A 91 -12.13 -7.29 -3.11
C CYS A 91 -12.30 -7.43 -4.62
N LYS A 92 -13.47 -7.09 -5.17
CA LYS A 92 -13.71 -7.11 -6.63
C LYS A 92 -12.85 -6.08 -7.38
N GLU A 93 -12.51 -4.99 -6.69
CA GLU A 93 -11.67 -3.90 -7.19
C GLU A 93 -10.18 -4.13 -6.90
N GLN A 94 -9.77 -5.36 -6.57
CA GLN A 94 -8.40 -5.73 -6.21
C GLN A 94 -7.36 -5.22 -7.20
N ARG A 95 -7.61 -5.30 -8.51
CA ARG A 95 -6.68 -4.81 -9.53
C ARG A 95 -6.52 -3.29 -9.49
N MET A 96 -7.62 -2.57 -9.27
CA MET A 96 -7.60 -1.11 -9.16
C MET A 96 -6.83 -0.70 -7.90
N PHE A 97 -7.16 -1.30 -6.75
CA PHE A 97 -6.44 -1.07 -5.49
C PHE A 97 -4.94 -1.36 -5.64
N LEU A 98 -4.58 -2.46 -6.29
CA LEU A 98 -3.19 -2.82 -6.58
C LEU A 98 -2.49 -1.81 -7.47
N SER A 99 -3.11 -1.39 -8.57
CA SER A 99 -2.53 -0.40 -9.47
C SER A 99 -2.30 0.92 -8.75
N THR A 100 -3.23 1.33 -7.90
CA THR A 100 -3.10 2.54 -7.08
C THR A 100 -1.98 2.39 -6.06
N LEU A 101 -1.86 1.23 -5.40
CA LEU A 101 -0.82 0.98 -4.41
C LEU A 101 0.58 0.89 -5.02
N VAL A 102 0.72 0.30 -6.21
CA VAL A 102 1.97 0.31 -6.98
C VAL A 102 2.33 1.72 -7.43
N GLY A 103 1.35 2.48 -7.96
CA GLY A 103 1.54 3.89 -8.33
C GLY A 103 1.97 4.74 -7.13
N ALA A 104 1.29 4.61 -5.99
CA ALA A 104 1.63 5.29 -4.75
C ALA A 104 3.03 4.91 -4.26
N ASN A 105 3.42 3.64 -4.31
CA ASN A 105 4.79 3.21 -3.98
C ASN A 105 5.84 3.79 -4.92
N GLN A 106 5.57 3.85 -6.22
CA GLN A 106 6.48 4.48 -7.19
C GLN A 106 6.62 5.99 -6.94
N LEU A 107 5.56 6.65 -6.48
CA LEU A 107 5.57 8.07 -6.14
C LEU A 107 6.31 8.32 -4.82
N LEU A 108 6.07 7.49 -3.80
CA LEU A 108 6.77 7.54 -2.51
C LEU A 108 8.28 7.26 -2.65
N ASN A 109 8.63 6.27 -3.47
CA ASN A 109 10.02 5.94 -3.78
C ASN A 109 10.60 6.86 -4.87
N GLY A 110 9.78 7.70 -5.49
CA GLY A 110 10.17 8.64 -6.51
C GLY A 110 10.91 9.82 -5.87
N PHE A 111 12.06 10.17 -6.41
CA PHE A 111 12.80 11.36 -6.00
C PHE A 111 11.96 12.63 -6.25
N ALA A 112 11.32 13.16 -5.21
CA ALA A 112 10.80 14.52 -5.26
C ALA A 112 11.94 15.48 -4.91
N LEU A 113 12.42 16.26 -5.89
CA LEU A 113 13.43 17.31 -5.66
C LEU A 113 13.01 18.29 -4.55
N ALA A 114 11.69 18.51 -4.41
CA ALA A 114 11.11 19.32 -3.36
C ALA A 114 11.34 18.75 -1.95
N ASP A 115 11.51 17.42 -1.82
CA ASP A 115 11.74 16.76 -0.54
C ASP A 115 13.21 16.79 -0.12
N LEU A 116 14.14 16.80 -1.09
CA LEU A 116 15.58 16.85 -0.84
C LEU A 116 16.09 18.29 -0.64
N PHE A 117 15.46 19.26 -1.33
CA PHE A 117 15.88 20.65 -1.29
C PHE A 117 14.67 21.59 -1.13
N PRO A 118 14.15 21.75 0.11
CA PRO A 118 12.96 22.55 0.38
C PRO A 118 13.14 24.06 0.12
N TYR A 119 14.38 24.51 -0.10
CA TYR A 119 14.74 25.91 -0.36
C TYR A 119 14.96 26.23 -1.84
N ILE A 120 14.80 25.25 -2.75
CA ILE A 120 14.93 25.51 -4.19
C ILE A 120 13.76 26.39 -4.65
N PRO A 121 14.04 27.50 -5.37
CA PRO A 121 13.00 28.36 -5.95
C PRO A 121 12.02 27.57 -6.81
N GLY A 122 10.72 27.80 -6.63
CA GLY A 122 9.65 27.02 -7.29
C GLY A 122 9.69 27.00 -8.82
N PHE A 123 10.37 27.96 -9.45
CA PHE A 123 10.57 27.95 -10.91
C PHE A 123 11.48 26.81 -11.39
N ILE A 124 12.43 26.33 -10.57
CA ILE A 124 13.29 25.19 -10.92
C ILE A 124 12.48 23.87 -10.90
N ILE A 125 11.58 23.71 -9.92
CA ILE A 125 10.63 22.58 -9.85
C ILE A 125 9.66 22.60 -11.05
N TRP A 126 9.35 23.79 -11.57
CA TRP A 126 8.55 23.97 -12.78
C TRP A 126 9.30 23.49 -14.03
N PHE A 127 10.59 23.84 -14.18
CA PHE A 127 11.41 23.39 -15.31
C PHE A 127 11.74 21.89 -15.29
N THR A 128 11.87 21.26 -14.12
CA THR A 128 12.17 19.82 -14.00
C THR A 128 10.98 18.90 -14.31
N GLY A 129 9.79 19.45 -14.60
CA GLY A 129 8.60 18.66 -14.94
C GLY A 129 7.96 17.91 -13.77
N CYS A 130 8.45 18.12 -12.54
CA CYS A 130 7.94 17.47 -11.33
C CYS A 130 6.47 17.83 -11.02
N ARG A 131 5.97 18.96 -11.52
CA ARG A 131 4.61 19.42 -11.24
C ARG A 131 3.52 18.60 -11.94
N LYS A 132 3.77 18.03 -13.12
CA LYS A 132 2.78 17.18 -13.83
C LYS A 132 2.45 15.89 -13.05
N LYS A 133 3.41 15.37 -12.28
CA LYS A 133 3.17 14.22 -11.38
C LYS A 133 2.42 14.60 -10.11
N LEU A 134 2.62 15.82 -9.61
CA LEU A 134 1.90 16.35 -8.45
C LEU A 134 0.45 16.77 -8.78
N ASP A 135 0.19 17.32 -9.97
CA ASP A 135 -1.15 17.76 -10.36
C ASP A 135 -2.10 16.57 -10.66
N PHE A 136 -1.57 15.41 -11.05
CA PHE A 136 -2.34 14.16 -11.08
C PHE A 136 -2.87 13.77 -9.69
N CYS A 137 -2.14 14.13 -8.62
CA CYS A 137 -2.50 13.78 -7.24
C CYS A 137 -3.63 14.63 -6.63
N ARG A 138 -4.15 15.65 -7.33
CA ARG A 138 -5.20 16.53 -6.81
C ARG A 138 -6.61 16.19 -7.32
N LEU A 139 -6.73 15.25 -8.25
CA LEU A 139 -7.98 14.91 -8.94
C LEU A 139 -8.40 13.43 -8.82
N SER A 140 -7.80 12.67 -7.91
CA SER A 140 -8.18 11.30 -7.54
C SER A 140 -8.35 11.20 -6.04
#